data_AF-A0A2B8A0Z4-F1
#
_entry.id   AF-A0A2B8A0Z4-F1
#
_cell.length_a   1.000
_cell.length_b   1.000
_cell.length_c   1.000
_cell.angle_alpha   90.00
_cell.angle_beta   90.00
_cell.angle_gamma   90.00
#
_symmetry.space_group_name_H-M   'P 1'
#
loop_
_entity.id
_entity.type
_entity.pdbx_description
1 polymer ?
#
loop_
_entity_poly.entity_id
_entity_poly.type
_entity_poly.pdbx_seq_one_letter_code
_entity_poly.pdbx_strand_id
1 'polypeptide(L)'
;LFSPASDAILSGNKITDLNNFLALAKSANRIVKMAFAISLFYNIITLCTAAFGFLTPLIAAILMPISSLSVVGFSAAAVNWCAKRVFNR
;
A
#
# COMPACT_ATOMS: atom_id res chain seq x y z
N LEU A 1 -15.93 -9.50 25.76
CA LEU A 1 -16.53 -8.15 25.64
C LEU A 1 -16.19 -7.62 24.26
N PHE A 2 -17.08 -7.77 23.29
CA PHE A 2 -16.94 -7.15 21.97
C PHE A 2 -17.56 -5.76 22.05
N SER A 3 -16.82 -4.71 21.67
CA SER A 3 -17.35 -3.36 21.53
C SER A 3 -17.67 -3.16 20.04
N PRO A 4 -18.94 -3.32 19.60
CA PRO A 4 -19.30 -3.39 18.18
C PRO A 4 -19.02 -2.10 17.41
N ALA A 5 -18.79 -0.99 18.11
CA ALA A 5 -18.54 0.33 17.55
C ALA A 5 -17.05 0.71 17.53
N SER A 6 -16.13 -0.19 17.89
CA SER A 6 -14.69 0.13 17.97
C SER A 6 -13.97 -0.17 16.66
N ASP A 7 -13.28 0.83 16.09
CA ASP A 7 -12.48 0.70 14.86
C ASP A 7 -11.15 -0.06 15.08
N ALA A 8 -10.69 -0.11 16.33
CA ALA A 8 -9.48 -0.84 16.74
C ALA A 8 -9.65 -1.44 18.14
N ILE A 9 -8.99 -2.58 18.39
CA ILE A 9 -8.93 -3.22 19.70
C ILE A 9 -7.47 -3.43 20.05
N LEU A 10 -7.05 -2.89 21.20
CA LEU A 10 -5.70 -3.02 21.73
C LEU A 10 -5.74 -3.79 23.06
N SER A 11 -4.87 -4.78 23.21
CA SER A 11 -4.75 -5.51 24.46
C SER A 11 -4.21 -4.59 25.57
N GLY A 12 -4.76 -4.67 26.78
CA GLY A 12 -4.44 -3.76 27.88
C GLY A 12 -2.95 -3.75 28.27
N ASN A 13 -2.26 -4.88 28.12
CA ASN A 13 -0.82 -5.00 28.32
C ASN A 13 0.04 -4.30 27.23
N LYS A 14 -0.58 -3.77 26.18
CA LYS A 14 0.07 -3.08 25.05
C LYS A 14 -0.31 -1.61 24.94
N ILE A 15 -0.97 -1.04 25.95
CA ILE A 15 -1.37 0.38 25.97
C ILE A 15 -0.17 1.32 25.80
N THR A 16 1.00 0.95 26.32
CA THR A 16 2.26 1.71 26.13
C THR A 16 2.67 1.85 24.66
N ASP A 17 2.27 0.90 23.82
CA ASP A 17 2.57 0.88 22.38
C ASP A 17 1.55 1.68 21.55
N LEU A 18 0.52 2.29 22.17
CA LEU A 18 -0.53 3.02 21.46
C LEU A 18 0.03 4.11 20.52
N ASN A 19 1.06 4.84 20.98
CA ASN A 19 1.74 5.85 20.16
C ASN A 19 2.42 5.24 18.92
N ASN A 20 2.98 4.04 19.06
CA ASN A 20 3.61 3.30 17.96
C ASN A 20 2.57 2.85 16.93
N PHE A 21 1.42 2.34 17.39
CA PHE A 21 0.29 2.00 16.49
C PHE A 21 -0.23 3.23 15.73
N LEU A 22 -0.41 4.37 16.40
CA LEU A 22 -0.83 5.62 15.75
C LEU A 22 0.22 6.14 14.76
N ALA A 23 1.51 6.02 15.06
CA ALA A 23 2.59 6.38 14.15
C ALA A 23 2.65 5.48 12.92
N LEU A 24 2.42 4.18 13.08
CA LEU A 24 2.31 3.24 11.96
C LEU A 24 1.10 3.57 11.08
N ALA A 25 -0.07 3.84 11.66
CA ALA A 25 -1.27 4.23 10.92
C ALA A 25 -1.07 5.52 10.09
N LYS A 26 -0.40 6.54 10.66
CA LYS A 26 -0.03 7.76 9.90
C LYS A 26 0.92 7.46 8.75
N SER A 27 1.84 6.52 8.94
CA SER A 27 2.79 6.09 7.89
C SER A 27 2.09 5.31 6.79
N ALA A 28 1.12 4.46 7.13
CA ALA A 28 0.29 3.73 6.16
C ALA A 28 -0.42 4.68 5.19
N ASN A 29 -0.97 5.80 5.68
CA ASN A 29 -1.56 6.83 4.80
C ASN A 29 -0.57 7.40 3.78
N ARG A 30 0.72 7.54 4.12
CA ARG A 30 1.75 7.98 3.17
C ARG A 30 2.07 6.88 2.15
N ILE A 31 2.16 5.63 2.60
CA ILE A 31 2.42 4.47 1.75
C ILE A 31 1.29 4.32 0.72
N VAL A 32 0.03 4.45 1.11
CA VAL A 32 -1.13 4.39 0.20
C VAL A 32 -1.04 5.48 -0.87
N LYS A 33 -0.69 6.73 -0.50
CA LYS A 33 -0.51 7.82 -1.48
C LYS A 33 0.62 7.53 -2.47
N MET A 34 1.74 6.97 -2.01
CA MET A 34 2.85 6.56 -2.88
C MET A 34 2.46 5.41 -3.81
N ALA A 35 1.76 4.41 -3.26
CA ALA A 35 1.27 3.27 -4.03
C ALA A 35 0.26 3.70 -5.11
N PHE A 36 -0.59 4.68 -4.80
CA PHE A 36 -1.49 5.28 -5.77
C PHE A 36 -0.73 6.00 -6.90
N ALA A 37 0.33 6.75 -6.56
CA ALA A 37 1.19 7.39 -7.57
C ALA A 37 1.87 6.36 -8.50
N ILE A 38 2.34 5.24 -7.95
CA ILE A 38 2.91 4.12 -8.73
C ILE A 38 1.84 3.54 -9.67
N SER A 39 0.64 3.26 -9.16
CA SER A 39 -0.46 2.76 -9.97
C SER A 39 -0.82 3.71 -11.11
N LEU A 40 -0.89 5.01 -10.82
CA LEU A 40 -1.20 6.04 -11.81
C LEU A 40 -0.15 6.08 -12.93
N PHE A 41 1.13 5.94 -12.59
CA PHE A 41 2.22 5.89 -13.55
C PHE A 41 2.08 4.71 -14.52
N TYR A 42 1.84 3.49 -14.02
CA TYR A 42 1.61 2.32 -14.88
C TYR A 42 0.37 2.47 -15.77
N ASN A 43 -0.71 3.04 -15.23
CA ASN A 43 -1.92 3.31 -16.00
C ASN A 43 -1.67 4.33 -17.11
N ILE A 44 -0.93 5.40 -16.85
CA ILE A 44 -0.56 6.40 -17.87
C ILE A 44 0.27 5.77 -18.98
N ILE A 45 1.28 4.94 -18.65
CA ILE A 45 2.08 4.25 -19.66
C ILE A 45 1.20 3.38 -20.55
N THR A 46 0.29 2.61 -19.93
CA THR A 46 -0.64 1.73 -20.64
C THR A 46 -1.56 2.54 -21.56
N LEU A 47 -2.11 3.65 -21.05
CA LEU A 47 -2.98 4.56 -21.80
C LEU A 47 -2.25 5.20 -22.98
N CYS A 48 -1.01 5.70 -22.79
CA CYS A 48 -0.20 6.26 -23.87
C CYS A 48 0.10 5.20 -24.94
N THR A 49 0.48 3.99 -24.54
CA THR A 49 0.75 2.88 -25.47
C THR A 49 -0.50 2.51 -26.28
N ALA A 50 -1.68 2.55 -25.65
CA ALA A 50 -2.96 2.38 -26.32
C ALA A 50 -3.26 3.52 -27.29
N ALA A 51 -3.06 4.78 -26.87
CA ALA A 51 -3.30 5.96 -27.69
C ALA A 51 -2.43 6.01 -28.95
N PHE A 52 -1.18 5.54 -28.87
CA PHE A 52 -0.28 5.44 -30.02
C PHE A 52 -0.53 4.20 -30.91
N GLY A 53 -1.45 3.31 -30.54
CA GLY A 53 -1.76 2.09 -31.30
C GLY A 53 -0.74 0.96 -31.15
N PHE A 54 0.19 1.05 -30.19
CA PHE A 54 1.18 0.00 -29.92
C PHE A 54 0.69 -1.07 -28.92
N LEU A 55 -0.50 -0.90 -28.35
CA LEU A 55 -1.06 -1.83 -27.37
C LEU A 55 -1.54 -3.11 -28.06
N THR A 56 -0.76 -4.17 -27.94
CA THR A 56 -1.18 -5.52 -28.36
C THR A 56 -1.82 -6.28 -27.20
N PRO A 57 -2.65 -7.31 -27.47
CA PRO A 57 -3.24 -8.16 -26.42
C PRO A 57 -2.20 -8.76 -25.47
N LEU A 58 -1.01 -9.08 -25.98
CA LEU A 58 0.11 -9.61 -25.18
C LEU A 58 0.67 -8.55 -24.21
N ILE A 59 0.87 -7.33 -24.68
CA ILE A 59 1.37 -6.20 -23.87
C ILE A 59 0.37 -5.91 -22.75
N ALA A 60 -0.93 -5.84 -23.05
CA ALA A 60 -1.97 -5.63 -22.05
C ALA A 60 -2.00 -6.75 -21.00
N ALA A 61 -1.90 -8.02 -21.43
CA ALA A 61 -1.90 -9.18 -20.55
C ALA A 61 -0.73 -9.21 -19.57
N ILE A 62 0.42 -8.60 -19.91
CA ILE A 62 1.61 -8.55 -19.05
C ILE A 62 1.62 -7.27 -18.18
N LEU A 63 1.28 -6.10 -18.74
CA LEU A 63 1.31 -4.83 -18.00
C LEU A 63 0.31 -4.79 -16.84
N MET A 64 -0.90 -5.31 -17.06
CA MET A 64 -1.95 -5.29 -16.06
C MET A 64 -1.55 -6.02 -14.76
N PRO A 65 -1.10 -7.29 -14.78
CA PRO A 65 -0.68 -7.97 -13.56
C PRO A 65 0.59 -7.35 -12.93
N ILE A 66 1.53 -6.83 -13.73
CA ILE A 66 2.74 -6.18 -13.21
C ILE A 66 2.39 -4.94 -12.38
N SER A 67 1.43 -4.13 -12.83
CA SER A 67 1.02 -2.93 -12.10
C SER A 67 0.50 -3.26 -10.69
N SER A 68 -0.36 -4.28 -10.57
CA SER A 68 -0.92 -4.73 -9.29
C SER A 68 0.16 -5.36 -8.41
N LEU A 69 1.01 -6.22 -8.98
CA LEU A 69 2.09 -6.87 -8.24
C LEU A 69 3.08 -5.85 -7.67
N SER A 70 3.41 -4.79 -8.44
CA SER A 70 4.28 -3.71 -7.99
C SER A 70 3.67 -2.95 -6.81
N VAL A 71 2.39 -2.57 -6.89
CA VAL A 71 1.66 -1.87 -5.82
C VAL A 71 1.59 -2.72 -4.55
N VAL A 72 1.21 -4.00 -4.68
CA VAL A 72 1.11 -4.92 -3.53
C VAL A 72 2.49 -5.17 -2.92
N GLY A 73 3.49 -5.48 -3.75
CA GLY A 73 4.87 -5.74 -3.29
C GLY A 73 5.47 -4.51 -2.59
N PHE A 74 5.31 -3.32 -3.17
CA PHE A 74 5.73 -2.06 -2.55
C PHE A 74 5.02 -1.82 -1.21
N SER A 75 3.68 -1.93 -1.18
CA SER A 75 2.91 -1.67 0.04
C SER A 75 3.29 -2.62 1.18
N ALA A 76 3.44 -3.92 0.90
CA ALA A 76 3.85 -4.92 1.87
C ALA A 76 5.26 -4.63 2.41
N ALA A 77 6.22 -4.36 1.51
CA ALA A 77 7.59 -4.06 1.89
C ALA A 77 7.69 -2.77 2.71
N ALA A 78 7.01 -1.71 2.28
CA ALA A 78 7.02 -0.41 2.93
C ALA A 78 6.37 -0.44 4.32
N VAL A 79 5.23 -1.14 4.47
CA VAL A 79 4.56 -1.30 5.77
C VAL A 79 5.44 -2.10 6.72
N ASN A 80 6.03 -3.22 6.26
CA ASN A 80 6.90 -4.04 7.10
C ASN A 80 8.16 -3.28 7.55
N TRP A 81 8.75 -2.49 6.65
CA TRP A 81 9.88 -1.63 6.99
C TRP A 81 9.50 -0.54 8.00
N CYS A 82 8.37 0.14 7.81
CA CYS A 82 7.88 1.15 8.75
C CYS A 82 7.56 0.54 10.11
N ALA A 83 6.93 -0.64 10.15
CA ALA A 83 6.63 -1.35 11.38
C ALA A 83 7.91 -1.68 12.15
N LYS A 84 8.92 -2.28 11.49
CA LYS A 84 10.23 -2.53 12.12
C LYS A 84 10.85 -1.26 12.68
N ARG A 85 10.78 -0.14 11.96
CA ARG A 85 11.36 1.13 12.40
C ARG A 85 10.61 1.75 13.59
N VAL A 86 9.30 1.58 13.67
CA VAL A 86 8.47 2.16 14.73
C VAL A 86 8.55 1.33 16.02
N PHE A 87 8.59 0.00 15.91
CA PHE A 87 8.62 -0.90 17.08
C PHE A 87 10.03 -1.32 17.54
N ASN A 88 11.08 -1.15 16.73
CA ASN A 88 12.48 -1.31 17.16
C ASN A 88 13.13 0.01 17.63
N ARG A 89 12.33 1.01 17.98
CA ARG A 89 12.79 2.22 18.69
C ARG A 89 12.54 2.05 20.17
#